data_AF-A0A450W137-F1
#
_entry.id   AF-A0A450W137-F1
#
_cell.length_a   1.000
_cell.length_b   1.000
_cell.length_c   1.000
_cell.angle_alpha   90.00
_cell.angle_beta   90.00
_cell.angle_gamma   90.00
#
_symmetry.space_group_name_H-M   'P 1'
#
loop_
_entity.id
_entity.type
_entity.pdbx_description
1 polymer ?
#
loop_
_entity_poly.entity_id
_entity_poly.type
_entity_poly.pdbx_seq_one_letter_code
_entity_poly.pdbx_strand_id
1 'polypeptide(L)'
;TYAELAHHYGTAVLPARPYKPKDKAKAEVAVQVVERWILARLRHRRFFSLVELNTAIRQLRGQMNDRPLQRHKVSRRELFETLDKPVLRPLPPHPARKRQKTLLGRRKSDCVGATGHWCRRVRIPNWCALPSRASWLDLFGRSYARKCRNWPRNE
;
A
#
# COMPACT_ATOMS: atom_id res chain seq x y z
N THR A 1 -1.14 20.78 11.17
CA THR A 1 -1.63 19.63 11.96
C THR A 1 -2.56 18.80 11.09
N TYR A 2 -3.03 17.63 11.53
CA TYR A 2 -3.97 16.82 10.73
C TYR A 2 -5.33 17.54 10.56
N ALA A 3 -5.72 18.36 11.54
CA ALA A 3 -6.91 19.21 11.48
C ALA A 3 -6.79 20.34 10.43
N GLU A 4 -5.65 21.03 10.35
CA GLU A 4 -5.40 22.05 9.30
C GLU A 4 -5.51 21.43 7.88
N LEU A 5 -5.02 20.20 7.71
CA LEU A 5 -5.13 19.47 6.44
C LEU A 5 -6.59 19.13 6.10
N ALA A 6 -7.34 18.65 7.10
CA ALA A 6 -8.75 18.32 6.97
C ALA A 6 -9.56 19.56 6.55
N HIS A 7 -9.30 20.71 7.19
CA HIS A 7 -9.94 21.98 6.85
C HIS A 7 -9.59 22.44 5.43
N HIS A 8 -8.30 22.39 5.04
CA HIS A 8 -7.83 22.80 3.71
C HIS A 8 -8.50 22.04 2.56
N TYR A 9 -8.74 20.73 2.72
CA TYR A 9 -9.42 19.92 1.71
C TYR A 9 -10.93 19.79 1.95
N GLY A 10 -11.50 20.51 2.92
CA GLY A 10 -12.93 20.41 3.28
C GLY A 10 -13.37 18.98 3.60
N THR A 11 -12.48 18.19 4.21
CA THR A 11 -12.69 16.77 4.52
C THR A 11 -12.86 16.57 6.02
N ALA A 12 -13.85 15.77 6.42
CA ALA A 12 -14.00 15.34 7.81
C ALA A 12 -13.09 14.14 8.10
N VAL A 13 -12.29 14.22 9.16
CA VAL A 13 -11.44 13.11 9.63
C VAL A 13 -12.11 12.44 10.81
N LEU A 14 -12.65 11.24 10.61
CA LEU A 14 -13.25 10.43 11.66
C LEU A 14 -12.24 9.35 12.09
N PRO A 15 -11.65 9.44 13.29
CA PRO A 15 -10.74 8.42 13.78
C PRO A 15 -11.51 7.13 14.10
N ALA A 16 -10.92 5.99 13.75
CA ALA A 16 -11.39 4.70 14.24
C ALA A 16 -11.14 4.57 15.76
N ARG A 17 -11.96 3.79 16.46
CA ARG A 17 -11.80 3.63 17.91
C ARG A 17 -10.47 2.90 18.22
N PRO A 18 -9.75 3.33 19.26
CA PRO A 18 -8.57 2.60 19.72
C PRO A 18 -8.88 1.13 20.03
N TYR A 19 -7.95 0.23 19.71
CA TYR A 19 -8.07 -1.22 19.97
C TYR A 19 -9.28 -1.91 19.34
N LYS A 20 -9.91 -1.30 18.32
CA LYS A 20 -11.01 -1.89 17.54
C LYS A 20 -10.57 -2.07 16.08
N PRO A 21 -9.79 -3.12 15.75
CA PRO A 21 -9.21 -3.30 14.41
C PRO A 21 -10.26 -3.43 13.30
N LYS A 22 -11.47 -3.94 13.63
CA LYS A 22 -12.56 -4.11 12.66
C LYS A 22 -13.09 -2.79 12.09
N ASP A 23 -12.89 -1.66 12.77
CA ASP A 23 -13.35 -0.34 12.32
C ASP A 23 -12.63 0.11 11.02
N LYS A 24 -11.48 -0.50 10.69
CA LYS A 24 -10.69 -0.20 9.47
C LYS A 24 -10.57 -1.38 8.51
N ALA A 25 -11.44 -2.38 8.62
CA ALA A 25 -11.34 -3.64 7.89
C ALA A 25 -11.22 -3.47 6.37
N LYS A 26 -11.92 -2.51 5.76
CA LYS A 26 -11.84 -2.27 4.30
C LYS A 26 -10.45 -1.81 3.87
N ALA A 27 -9.80 -0.94 4.65
CA ALA A 27 -8.45 -0.48 4.34
C ALA A 27 -7.44 -1.61 4.50
N GLU A 28 -7.54 -2.41 5.58
CA GLU A 28 -6.67 -3.55 5.81
C GLU A 28 -6.79 -4.60 4.69
N VAL A 29 -8.01 -4.94 4.28
CA VAL A 29 -8.24 -5.86 3.17
C VAL A 29 -7.66 -5.30 1.86
N ALA A 30 -7.80 -4.00 1.60
CA ALA A 30 -7.22 -3.38 0.42
C ALA A 30 -5.68 -3.46 0.42
N VAL A 31 -5.03 -3.16 1.56
CA VAL A 31 -3.57 -3.29 1.72
C VAL A 31 -3.13 -4.72 1.43
N GLN A 32 -3.81 -5.72 2.01
CA GLN A 32 -3.47 -7.13 1.77
C GLN A 32 -3.64 -7.55 0.31
N VAL A 33 -4.59 -6.97 -0.44
CA VAL A 33 -4.76 -7.22 -1.88
C VAL A 33 -3.58 -6.65 -2.66
N VAL A 34 -3.18 -5.42 -2.35
CA VAL A 34 -2.04 -4.76 -3.00
C VAL A 34 -0.75 -5.55 -2.75
N GLU A 35 -0.49 -5.94 -1.51
CA GLU A 35 0.68 -6.74 -1.14
C GLU A 35 0.72 -8.05 -1.92
N ARG A 36 -0.38 -8.80 -1.92
CA ARG A 36 -0.49 -10.07 -2.66
C ARG A 36 -0.29 -9.92 -4.15
N TRP A 37 -0.76 -8.82 -4.72
CA TRP A 37 -0.83 -8.70 -6.17
C TRP A 37 0.41 -8.05 -6.75
N ILE A 38 0.85 -6.93 -6.14
CA ILE A 38 1.99 -6.15 -6.60
C ILE A 38 3.29 -6.78 -6.10
N LEU A 39 3.45 -7.00 -4.79
CA LEU A 39 4.73 -7.50 -4.26
C LEU A 39 5.04 -8.90 -4.77
N ALA A 40 4.04 -9.77 -4.91
CA ALA A 40 4.25 -11.09 -5.50
C ALA A 40 4.79 -11.00 -6.93
N ARG A 41 4.36 -10.05 -7.76
CA ARG A 41 4.87 -9.89 -9.13
C ARG A 41 6.27 -9.26 -9.16
N LEU A 42 6.62 -8.49 -8.15
CA LEU A 42 7.92 -7.84 -8.04
C LEU A 42 8.98 -8.70 -7.32
N ARG A 43 8.61 -9.82 -6.70
CA ARG A 43 9.49 -10.65 -5.84
C ARG A 43 10.76 -11.20 -6.51
N HIS A 44 10.77 -11.31 -7.83
CA HIS A 44 11.94 -11.80 -8.60
C HIS A 44 12.63 -10.70 -9.39
N ARG A 45 12.16 -9.45 -9.28
CA ARG A 45 12.74 -8.29 -9.94
C ARG A 45 13.69 -7.57 -8.99
N ARG A 46 14.78 -7.07 -9.54
CA ARG A 46 15.76 -6.24 -8.82
C ARG A 46 15.69 -4.84 -9.39
N PHE A 47 15.61 -3.86 -8.51
CA PHE A 47 15.56 -2.45 -8.87
C PHE A 47 16.85 -1.77 -8.44
N PHE A 48 17.31 -0.84 -9.25
CA PHE A 48 18.54 -0.08 -9.01
C PHE A 48 18.26 1.39 -8.68
N SER A 49 17.01 1.83 -8.84
CA SER A 49 16.58 3.15 -8.39
C SER A 49 15.15 3.13 -7.82
N LEU A 50 14.86 4.12 -6.96
CA LEU A 50 13.52 4.33 -6.43
C LEU A 50 12.52 4.72 -7.54
N VAL A 51 12.98 5.43 -8.56
CA VAL A 51 12.17 5.84 -9.71
C VAL A 51 11.70 4.62 -10.51
N GLU A 52 12.61 3.68 -10.77
CA GLU A 52 12.32 2.42 -11.46
C GLU A 52 11.29 1.59 -10.70
N LEU A 53 11.48 1.43 -9.38
CA LEU A 53 10.54 0.73 -8.50
C LEU A 53 9.15 1.39 -8.52
N ASN A 54 9.10 2.71 -8.34
CA ASN A 54 7.84 3.45 -8.36
C ASN A 54 7.11 3.34 -9.70
N THR A 55 7.85 3.31 -10.81
CA THR A 55 7.28 3.13 -12.14
C THR A 55 6.65 1.75 -12.28
N ALA A 56 7.36 0.69 -11.87
CA ALA A 56 6.83 -0.67 -11.89
C ALA A 56 5.59 -0.83 -10.99
N ILE A 57 5.59 -0.22 -9.80
CA ILE A 57 4.43 -0.21 -8.91
C ILE A 57 3.24 0.50 -9.55
N ARG A 58 3.44 1.67 -10.18
CA ARG A 58 2.36 2.42 -10.85
C ARG A 58 1.71 1.63 -11.98
N GLN A 59 2.52 0.95 -12.80
CA GLN A 59 2.04 0.08 -13.87
C GLN A 59 1.17 -1.06 -13.32
N LEU A 60 1.68 -1.80 -12.32
CA LEU A 60 0.95 -2.89 -11.70
C LEU A 60 -0.33 -2.42 -10.99
N ARG A 61 -0.27 -1.28 -10.31
CA ARG A 61 -1.46 -0.67 -9.68
C ARG A 61 -2.54 -0.35 -10.72
N GLY A 62 -2.17 0.16 -11.89
CA GLY A 62 -3.10 0.42 -13.00
C GLY A 62 -3.82 -0.87 -13.41
N GLN A 63 -3.04 -1.89 -13.79
CA GLN A 63 -3.57 -3.20 -14.18
C GLN A 63 -4.47 -3.84 -13.11
N MET A 64 -4.12 -3.69 -11.83
CA MET A 64 -4.93 -4.19 -10.72
C MET A 64 -6.28 -3.47 -10.60
N ASN A 65 -6.33 -2.18 -10.90
CA ASN A 65 -7.54 -1.38 -10.83
C ASN A 65 -8.46 -1.59 -12.04
N ASP A 66 -7.89 -1.87 -13.21
CA ASP A 66 -8.64 -2.17 -14.45
C ASP A 66 -9.18 -3.60 -14.48
N ARG A 67 -8.66 -4.50 -13.63
CA ARG A 67 -9.15 -5.88 -13.56
C ARG A 67 -10.57 -5.95 -12.95
N PRO A 68 -11.50 -6.73 -13.56
CA PRO A 68 -12.80 -7.01 -12.97
C PRO A 68 -12.70 -7.64 -11.59
N LEU A 69 -13.62 -7.26 -10.70
CA LEU A 69 -13.70 -7.82 -9.36
C LEU A 69 -14.19 -9.28 -9.40
N GLN A 70 -13.78 -10.11 -8.44
CA GLN A 70 -14.19 -11.52 -8.43
C GLN A 70 -15.71 -11.73 -8.32
N ARG A 71 -16.41 -10.79 -7.65
CA ARG A 71 -17.87 -10.87 -7.41
C ARG A 71 -18.69 -9.96 -8.32
N HIS A 72 -18.05 -9.04 -9.02
CA HIS A 72 -18.72 -8.06 -9.87
C HIS A 72 -18.00 -8.01 -11.20
N LYS A 73 -18.74 -8.07 -12.31
CA LYS A 73 -18.15 -8.03 -13.67
C LYS A 73 -17.55 -6.66 -14.04
N VAL A 74 -17.53 -5.72 -13.10
CA VAL A 74 -16.96 -4.37 -13.25
C VAL A 74 -15.60 -4.25 -12.57
N SER A 75 -14.75 -3.38 -13.10
CA SER A 75 -13.44 -3.06 -12.54
C SER A 75 -13.53 -2.05 -11.39
N ARG A 76 -12.47 -1.91 -10.58
CA ARG A 76 -12.41 -0.87 -9.54
C ARG A 76 -12.42 0.52 -10.16
N ARG A 77 -11.78 0.67 -11.31
CA ARG A 77 -11.71 1.92 -12.05
C ARG A 77 -13.09 2.34 -12.57
N GLU A 78 -13.84 1.41 -13.16
CA GLU A 78 -15.23 1.69 -13.60
C GLU A 78 -16.11 2.13 -12.43
N LEU A 79 -16.01 1.46 -11.28
CA LEU A 79 -16.75 1.85 -10.09
C LEU A 79 -16.38 3.26 -9.63
N PHE A 80 -15.08 3.59 -9.61
CA PHE A 80 -14.62 4.94 -9.28
C PHE A 80 -15.15 5.98 -10.27
N GLU A 81 -15.07 5.71 -11.57
CA GLU A 81 -15.50 6.64 -12.61
C GLU A 81 -17.03 6.85 -12.62
N THR A 82 -17.80 5.82 -12.28
CA THR A 82 -19.27 5.85 -12.29
C THR A 82 -19.84 6.43 -10.99
N LEU A 83 -19.27 6.08 -9.84
CA LEU A 83 -19.86 6.39 -8.53
C LEU A 83 -19.15 7.56 -7.84
N ASP A 84 -17.83 7.49 -7.71
CA ASP A 84 -17.06 8.42 -6.90
C ASP A 84 -16.73 9.72 -7.66
N LYS A 85 -16.17 9.60 -8.87
CA LYS A 85 -15.69 10.71 -9.69
C LYS A 85 -16.73 11.84 -9.89
N PRO A 86 -18.02 11.59 -10.20
CA PRO A 86 -18.98 12.67 -10.38
C PRO A 86 -19.31 13.43 -9.09
N VAL A 87 -19.11 12.83 -7.91
CA VAL A 87 -19.40 13.47 -6.62
C VAL A 87 -18.16 14.11 -5.97
N LEU A 88 -16.97 13.96 -6.57
CA LEU A 88 -15.74 14.56 -6.06
C LEU A 88 -15.73 16.08 -6.27
N ARG A 89 -15.35 16.80 -5.22
CA ARG A 89 -15.09 18.25 -5.30
C ARG A 89 -13.78 18.53 -6.02
N PRO A 90 -13.65 19.67 -6.71
CA PRO A 90 -12.38 20.09 -7.29
C PRO A 90 -11.32 20.26 -6.21
N LEU A 91 -10.06 19.99 -6.57
CA LEU A 91 -8.92 20.20 -5.68
C LEU A 91 -8.68 21.70 -5.49
N PRO A 92 -8.33 22.15 -4.27
CA PRO A 92 -7.86 23.52 -4.05
C PRO A 92 -6.63 23.84 -4.93
N PRO A 93 -6.49 25.09 -5.41
CA PRO A 93 -5.43 25.48 -6.36
C PRO A 93 -4.01 25.37 -5.78
N HIS A 94 -3.88 25.44 -4.45
CA HIS A 94 -2.61 25.33 -3.77
C HIS A 94 -2.57 24.07 -2.90
N PRO A 95 -1.43 23.37 -2.83
CA PRO A 95 -1.29 22.20 -1.98
C PRO A 95 -1.30 22.62 -0.49
N ALA A 96 -1.89 21.76 0.35
CA ALA A 96 -1.87 21.98 1.80
C ALA A 96 -0.42 22.13 2.31
N ARG A 97 -0.15 23.23 3.02
CA ARG A 97 1.17 23.51 3.60
C ARG A 97 1.53 22.42 4.60
N LYS A 98 2.61 21.67 4.32
CA LYS A 98 3.18 20.73 5.27
C LYS A 98 3.96 21.52 6.32
N ARG A 99 3.53 21.52 7.57
CA ARG A 99 4.38 21.97 8.68
C ARG A 99 5.51 20.97 8.85
N GLN A 100 6.75 21.41 8.67
CA GLN A 100 7.92 20.59 8.95
C GLN A 100 7.99 20.40 10.46
N LYS A 101 7.76 19.16 10.93
CA LYS A 101 8.03 18.81 12.32
C LYS A 101 9.54 18.67 12.44
N THR A 102 10.19 19.61 13.12
CA THR A 102 11.53 19.38 13.65
C THR A 102 11.43 18.17 14.58
N LEU A 103 12.04 17.05 14.19
CA LEU A 103 12.14 15.88 15.06
C LEU A 103 13.06 16.27 16.22
N LEU A 104 12.50 16.69 17.37
CA LEU A 104 13.26 16.60 18.62
C LEU A 104 13.54 15.12 18.84
N GLY A 105 14.80 14.73 18.68
CA GLY A 105 15.23 13.35 18.54
C GLY A 105 14.77 12.46 19.70
N ARG A 106 13.96 11.45 19.40
CA ARG A 106 13.98 10.18 20.13
C ARG A 106 14.93 9.26 19.38
N ARG A 107 16.12 9.02 19.95
CA ARG A 107 17.00 7.94 19.48
C ARG A 107 16.26 6.61 19.66
N LYS A 108 15.86 5.98 18.57
CA LYS A 108 15.91 4.53 18.43
C LYS A 108 16.76 4.29 17.19
N SER A 109 17.95 3.77 17.44
CA SER A 109 18.96 3.28 16.49
C SER A 109 18.42 3.05 15.08
N ASP A 110 18.74 3.98 14.16
CA ASP A 110 18.86 3.70 12.74
C ASP A 110 19.74 4.80 12.14
N CYS A 111 20.90 4.39 11.65
CA CYS A 111 21.85 5.24 10.95
C CYS A 111 21.25 5.67 9.62
N VAL A 112 20.65 6.87 9.56
CA VAL A 112 20.36 7.55 8.29
C VAL A 112 21.48 8.55 8.05
N GLY A 113 22.56 8.08 7.43
CA GLY A 113 23.67 8.91 6.95
C GLY A 113 23.24 9.73 5.74
N ALA A 114 23.55 11.03 5.80
CA ALA A 114 23.04 12.10 4.95
C ALA A 114 23.75 12.26 3.59
N THR A 115 24.11 11.17 2.91
CA THR A 115 24.66 11.21 1.55
C THR A 115 23.93 10.22 0.67
N GLY A 116 23.41 10.70 -0.46
CA GLY A 116 22.50 10.02 -1.39
C GLY A 116 23.05 8.80 -2.13
N HIS A 117 23.78 7.92 -1.46
CA HIS A 117 24.15 6.61 -1.96
C HIS A 117 23.32 5.54 -1.24
N TRP A 118 22.25 5.08 -1.89
CA TRP A 118 21.57 3.83 -1.52
C TRP A 118 22.48 2.64 -1.84
N CYS A 119 23.48 2.39 -1.00
CA CYS A 119 24.26 1.15 -1.07
C CYS A 119 23.59 0.06 -0.22
N ARG A 120 22.38 -0.37 -0.63
CA ARG A 120 21.82 -1.67 -0.27
C ARG A 120 20.76 -2.03 -1.29
N ARG A 121 21.12 -2.96 -2.17
CA ARG A 121 20.26 -3.68 -3.13
C ARG A 121 18.92 -4.01 -2.47
N VAL A 122 17.84 -3.31 -2.85
CA VAL A 122 16.48 -3.66 -2.42
C VAL A 122 16.07 -4.90 -3.21
N ARG A 123 16.42 -6.07 -2.69
CA ARG A 123 15.78 -7.33 -3.06
C ARG A 123 14.48 -7.37 -2.26
N ILE A 124 13.34 -7.20 -2.93
CA ILE A 124 12.07 -7.59 -2.32
C ILE A 124 12.25 -9.08 -1.97
N PRO A 125 12.13 -9.49 -0.70
CA PRO A 125 12.39 -10.87 -0.31
C PRO A 125 11.58 -11.81 -1.20
N ASN A 126 12.19 -12.90 -1.64
CA ASN A 126 11.41 -14.00 -2.17
C ASN A 126 10.66 -14.61 -0.98
N TRP A 127 9.44 -14.14 -0.73
CA TRP A 127 8.61 -14.58 0.40
C TRP A 127 8.30 -16.09 0.37
N CYS A 128 8.54 -16.76 -0.77
CA CYS A 128 8.45 -18.20 -0.93
C CYS A 128 9.72 -18.98 -0.53
N ALA A 129 10.82 -18.32 -0.16
CA ALA A 129 12.07 -18.96 0.28
C ALA A 129 12.24 -18.97 1.83
N LEU A 130 11.14 -18.76 2.58
CA LEU A 130 11.14 -18.93 4.04
C LEU A 130 10.95 -20.42 4.37
N PRO A 131 11.87 -21.09 5.10
CA PRO A 131 11.92 -22.54 5.20
C PRO A 131 10.85 -23.18 6.10
N SER A 132 9.91 -22.44 6.69
CA SER A 132 8.95 -23.05 7.61
C SER A 132 7.55 -22.41 7.61
N ARG A 133 6.55 -23.28 7.81
CA ARG A 133 5.11 -23.00 7.96
C ARG A 133 4.78 -21.94 9.03
N ALA A 134 5.70 -21.67 9.96
CA ALA A 134 5.48 -20.79 11.12
C ALA A 134 5.47 -19.30 10.73
N SER A 135 6.39 -18.86 9.85
CA SER A 135 6.55 -17.43 9.50
C SER A 135 5.33 -16.82 8.81
N TRP A 136 4.51 -17.65 8.13
CA TRP A 136 3.33 -17.21 7.39
C TRP A 136 2.15 -16.84 8.29
N LEU A 137 2.02 -17.50 9.44
CA LEU A 137 0.95 -17.25 10.41
C LEU A 137 1.22 -15.97 11.21
N ASP A 138 2.51 -15.72 11.52
CA ASP A 138 2.93 -14.63 12.40
C ASP A 138 2.91 -13.26 11.72
N LEU A 139 3.12 -13.19 10.40
CA LEU A 139 3.13 -11.92 9.66
C LEU A 139 1.79 -11.55 9.01
N PHE A 140 0.96 -12.52 8.60
CA PHE A 140 -0.22 -12.26 7.76
C PHE A 140 -1.51 -13.02 8.17
N GLY A 141 -1.47 -13.83 9.23
CA GLY A 141 -2.64 -14.51 9.80
C GLY A 141 -3.15 -15.74 9.00
N ARG A 142 -3.94 -16.60 9.69
CA ARG A 142 -4.42 -17.92 9.21
C ARG A 142 -5.21 -17.91 7.88
N SER A 143 -5.77 -16.77 7.49
CA SER A 143 -6.57 -16.63 6.26
C SER A 143 -5.70 -16.59 4.99
N TYR A 144 -4.47 -16.07 5.10
CA TYR A 144 -3.55 -15.90 3.97
C TYR A 144 -2.98 -17.23 3.47
N ALA A 145 -2.54 -18.09 4.40
CA ALA A 145 -2.00 -19.41 4.10
C ALA A 145 -2.99 -20.35 3.37
N ARG A 146 -4.30 -20.17 3.58
CA ARG A 146 -5.34 -20.99 2.93
C ARG A 146 -5.60 -20.56 1.48
N LYS A 147 -5.46 -19.26 1.15
CA LYS A 147 -5.69 -18.72 -0.20
C LYS A 147 -4.48 -18.85 -1.15
N CYS A 148 -3.25 -18.89 -0.63
CA CYS A 148 -2.07 -19.16 -1.44
C CYS A 148 -2.04 -20.59 -2.00
N ARG A 149 -2.71 -21.55 -1.36
CA ARG A 149 -2.83 -22.94 -1.85
C ARG A 149 -3.63 -23.10 -3.14
N ASN A 150 -4.58 -22.20 -3.42
CA ASN A 150 -5.44 -22.24 -4.60
C ASN A 150 -5.00 -21.24 -5.69
N TRP A 151 -3.77 -20.71 -5.61
CA TRP A 151 -3.27 -19.79 -6.62
C TRP A 151 -2.72 -20.60 -7.81
N PRO A 152 -3.20 -20.37 -9.05
CA PRO A 152 -2.66 -21.07 -10.21
C PRO A 152 -1.16 -20.74 -10.31
N ARG A 153 -0.34 -21.79 -10.37
CA ARG A 153 1.05 -21.65 -10.77
C ARG A 153 0.98 -21.24 -12.24
N ASN A 154 1.31 -20.00 -12.53
CA ASN A 154 1.56 -19.62 -13.90
C ASN A 154 2.84 -20.36 -14.30
N GLU A 155 2.71 -21.27 -15.27
CA GLU A 155 3.80 -21.76 -16.11
C GLU A 155 4.53 -20.59 -16.78
#